data_AF-A0A6L6PV67-F1
#
_entry.id   AF-A0A6L6PV67-F1
#
_cell.length_a   1.000
_cell.length_b   1.000
_cell.length_c   1.000
_cell.angle_alpha   90.00
_cell.angle_beta   90.00
_cell.angle_gamma   90.00
#
_symmetry.space_group_name_H-M   'P 1'
#
loop_
_entity.id
_entity.type
_entity.pdbx_description
1 polymer ?
#
loop_
_entity_poly.entity_id
_entity_poly.type
_entity_poly.pdbx_seq_one_letter_code
_entity_poly.pdbx_strand_id
1 'polypeptide(L)'
;MKVTSFARYAIATIASALTLNASATVLTTHASVDNGYAMYLSTSDSVTGTSFGNGADWTTSYTNNVTLAQGTNYYLHVYAFDLGGIAGFLGDFSLSGTGHKFANGSTFLTTDTTNWKGNNTGFNGAYGVLQDLGPDGVNPWGDRSLINNSAHWIWAGDANNNDYAYFTTKISANNVPEPGSVALLGLGLAGVALSRRRKQGR
;
A
#
# COMPACT_ATOMS: atom_id res chain seq x y z
N MET A 1 48.04 -60.98 0.83
CA MET A 1 47.83 -59.71 0.13
C MET A 1 46.32 -59.47 0.04
N LYS A 2 45.74 -58.69 0.96
CA LYS A 2 44.31 -58.32 0.96
C LYS A 2 44.24 -56.80 0.99
N VAL A 3 43.77 -56.25 -0.13
CA VAL A 3 43.47 -54.82 -0.29
C VAL A 3 42.08 -54.59 0.30
N THR A 4 41.95 -53.67 1.25
CA THR A 4 40.65 -53.17 1.70
C THR A 4 40.65 -51.65 1.58
N SER A 5 40.11 -51.19 0.45
CA SER A 5 39.77 -49.80 0.19
C SER A 5 38.47 -49.46 0.91
N PHE A 6 38.50 -48.46 1.81
CA PHE A 6 37.31 -47.90 2.42
C PHE A 6 36.85 -46.69 1.60
N ALA A 7 35.84 -46.89 0.75
CA ALA A 7 35.13 -45.80 0.08
C ALA A 7 34.31 -45.01 1.11
N ARG A 8 34.66 -43.73 1.32
CA ARG A 8 33.89 -42.80 2.15
C ARG A 8 32.81 -42.15 1.28
N TYR A 9 31.56 -42.55 1.47
CA TYR A 9 30.41 -41.84 0.89
C TYR A 9 30.20 -40.52 1.64
N ALA A 10 30.49 -39.40 0.97
CA ALA A 10 30.05 -38.09 1.40
C ALA A 10 28.65 -37.84 0.82
N ILE A 11 27.61 -37.83 1.67
CA ILE A 11 26.28 -37.37 1.27
C ILE A 11 26.29 -35.84 1.39
N ALA A 12 26.34 -35.16 0.25
CA ALA A 12 26.11 -33.73 0.16
C ALA A 12 24.61 -33.50 -0.10
N THR A 13 23.86 -33.12 0.94
CA THR A 13 22.49 -32.63 0.78
C THR A 13 22.55 -31.18 0.29
N ILE A 14 22.28 -30.97 -1.00
CA ILE A 14 22.08 -29.63 -1.56
C ILE A 14 20.62 -29.25 -1.29
N ALA A 15 20.39 -28.39 -0.31
CA ALA A 15 19.11 -27.72 -0.13
C ALA A 15 19.10 -26.45 -0.98
N SER A 16 18.49 -26.51 -2.17
CA SER A 16 18.24 -25.33 -2.99
C SER A 16 17.10 -24.51 -2.39
N ALA A 17 17.43 -23.46 -1.65
CA ALA A 17 16.45 -22.51 -1.17
C ALA A 17 16.08 -21.54 -2.30
N LEU A 18 14.83 -21.61 -2.77
CA LEU A 18 14.25 -20.59 -3.63
C LEU A 18 14.04 -19.33 -2.80
N THR A 19 14.95 -18.36 -2.91
CA THR A 19 14.72 -17.00 -2.42
C THR A 19 13.68 -16.35 -3.33
N LEU A 20 12.42 -16.33 -2.91
CA LEU A 20 11.43 -15.46 -3.54
C LEU A 20 11.82 -14.02 -3.18
N ASN A 21 12.42 -13.31 -4.13
CA ASN A 21 12.56 -11.87 -4.03
C ASN A 21 11.14 -11.29 -4.02
N ALA A 22 10.66 -10.86 -2.86
CA ALA A 22 9.40 -10.15 -2.79
C ALA A 22 9.60 -8.79 -3.49
N SER A 23 9.06 -8.65 -4.69
CA SER A 23 9.10 -7.38 -5.42
C SER A 23 8.35 -6.32 -4.61
N ALA A 24 8.92 -5.12 -4.47
CA ALA A 24 8.21 -4.04 -3.79
C ALA A 24 6.91 -3.71 -4.54
N THR A 25 5.83 -3.46 -3.81
CA THR A 25 4.57 -2.99 -4.40
C THR A 25 4.72 -1.52 -4.71
N VAL A 26 4.26 -1.09 -5.88
CA VAL A 26 4.16 0.33 -6.25
C VAL A 26 2.70 0.72 -6.18
N LEU A 27 2.41 1.77 -5.41
CA LEU A 27 1.14 2.48 -5.43
C LEU A 27 1.21 3.53 -6.54
N THR A 28 0.31 3.44 -7.52
CA THR A 28 0.07 4.47 -8.53
C THR A 28 -1.29 5.12 -8.27
N THR A 29 -1.34 6.44 -8.28
CA THR A 29 -2.55 7.22 -8.01
C THR A 29 -2.88 8.12 -9.20
N HIS A 30 -4.13 8.17 -9.63
CA HIS A 30 -4.67 9.22 -10.49
C HIS A 30 -5.67 10.02 -9.67
N ALA A 31 -5.46 11.34 -9.52
CA ALA A 31 -6.33 12.15 -8.68
C ALA A 31 -6.53 13.56 -9.20
N SER A 32 -7.73 14.08 -8.94
CA SER A 32 -8.13 15.46 -9.11
C SER A 32 -8.88 15.94 -7.87
N VAL A 33 -8.68 17.19 -7.48
CA VAL A 33 -9.35 17.82 -6.35
C VAL A 33 -9.72 19.24 -6.72
N ASP A 34 -10.93 19.64 -6.38
CA ASP A 34 -11.38 21.03 -6.41
C ASP A 34 -11.22 21.64 -5.02
N ASN A 35 -10.21 22.48 -4.75
CA ASN A 35 -9.25 23.11 -5.70
C ASN A 35 -7.85 22.47 -5.72
N GLY A 36 -7.42 21.83 -4.63
CA GLY A 36 -6.07 21.29 -4.55
C GLY A 36 -5.83 20.33 -3.39
N TYR A 37 -4.71 19.60 -3.45
CA TYR A 37 -4.42 18.55 -2.50
C TYR A 37 -2.92 18.27 -2.30
N ALA A 38 -2.62 17.60 -1.19
CA ALA A 38 -1.37 16.91 -0.94
C ALA A 38 -1.64 15.47 -0.46
N MET A 39 -0.90 14.52 -1.01
CA MET A 39 -0.95 13.10 -0.67
C MET A 39 0.23 12.69 0.18
N TYR A 40 -0.05 11.82 1.14
CA TYR A 40 0.92 11.29 2.08
C TYR A 40 0.75 9.78 2.26
N LEU A 41 1.87 9.11 2.50
CA LEU A 41 1.90 7.71 2.87
C LEU A 41 2.36 7.59 4.31
N SER A 42 1.54 6.95 5.14
CA SER A 42 1.81 6.80 6.57
C SER A 42 1.70 5.34 7.02
N THR A 43 2.48 4.92 8.01
CA THR A 43 2.29 3.61 8.66
C THR A 43 1.30 3.70 9.83
N SER A 44 0.74 4.87 10.11
CA SER A 44 -0.28 5.09 11.14
C SER A 44 -1.36 6.06 10.66
N ASP A 45 -2.63 5.70 10.92
CA ASP A 45 -3.77 6.58 10.65
C ASP A 45 -3.70 7.90 11.42
N SER A 46 -2.91 7.91 12.50
CA SER A 46 -2.83 9.04 13.43
C SER A 46 -1.77 10.09 13.09
N VAL A 47 -0.94 9.85 12.08
CA VAL A 47 0.14 10.76 11.68
C VAL A 47 0.08 10.99 10.18
N THR A 48 0.38 12.22 9.75
CA THR A 48 0.36 12.64 8.35
C THR A 48 1.20 11.73 7.45
N GLY A 49 2.38 11.31 7.89
CA GLY A 49 3.29 10.49 7.08
C GLY A 49 4.14 11.33 6.12
N THR A 50 4.66 10.68 5.08
CA THR A 50 5.60 11.27 4.12
C THR A 50 4.86 11.69 2.86
N SER A 51 5.03 12.94 2.43
CA SER A 51 4.41 13.44 1.19
C SER A 51 5.03 12.76 -0.04
N PHE A 52 4.21 12.44 -1.03
CA PHE A 52 4.66 11.86 -2.30
C PHE A 52 3.96 12.39 -3.55
N GLY A 53 2.98 13.29 -3.40
CA GLY A 53 2.23 13.85 -4.52
C GLY A 53 1.38 15.04 -4.11
N ASN A 54 1.08 15.92 -5.06
CA ASN A 54 0.22 17.08 -4.88
C ASN A 54 -0.38 17.54 -6.22
N GLY A 55 -1.47 18.30 -6.16
CA GLY A 55 -2.12 18.93 -7.31
C GLY A 55 -2.87 20.19 -6.88
N ALA A 56 -3.13 21.11 -7.81
CA ALA A 56 -3.76 22.41 -7.50
C ALA A 56 -4.65 22.93 -8.63
N ASP A 57 -5.14 22.02 -9.48
CA ASP A 57 -6.02 22.32 -10.60
C ASP A 57 -6.97 21.14 -10.81
N TRP A 58 -8.24 21.32 -10.50
CA TRP A 58 -9.27 20.29 -10.64
C TRP A 58 -9.52 19.90 -12.10
N THR A 59 -9.11 20.76 -13.05
CA THR A 59 -9.24 20.44 -14.47
C THR A 59 -8.21 19.39 -14.93
N THR A 60 -7.21 19.09 -14.09
CA THR A 60 -6.11 18.19 -14.39
C THR A 60 -6.15 16.93 -13.51
N SER A 61 -5.96 15.75 -14.13
CA SER A 61 -5.69 14.50 -13.42
C SER A 61 -4.19 14.33 -13.23
N TYR A 62 -3.74 14.21 -11.98
CA TYR A 62 -2.32 14.06 -11.64
C TYR A 62 -1.98 12.60 -11.34
N THR A 63 -0.89 12.10 -11.94
CA THR A 63 -0.33 10.77 -11.65
C THR A 63 0.81 10.86 -10.64
N ASN A 64 0.72 10.11 -9.54
CA ASN A 64 1.81 9.99 -8.57
C ASN A 64 2.15 8.52 -8.33
N ASN A 65 3.39 8.24 -7.90
CA ASN A 65 3.87 6.89 -7.63
C ASN A 65 4.68 6.85 -6.32
N VAL A 66 4.47 5.83 -5.51
CA VAL A 66 5.29 5.57 -4.31
C VAL A 66 5.47 4.06 -4.09
N THR A 67 6.64 3.67 -3.59
CA THR A 67 6.93 2.26 -3.30
C THR A 67 6.55 1.90 -1.87
N LEU A 68 5.88 0.76 -1.70
CA LEU A 68 5.47 0.19 -0.41
C LEU A 68 6.40 -0.96 -0.02
N ALA A 69 6.95 -0.89 1.19
CA ALA A 69 7.73 -1.99 1.74
C ALA A 69 6.82 -3.19 2.06
N GLN A 70 7.26 -4.39 1.69
CA GLN A 70 6.53 -5.64 1.94
C GLN A 70 6.30 -5.88 3.44
N GLY A 71 5.17 -6.52 3.77
CA GLY A 71 4.80 -6.83 5.16
C GLY A 71 4.42 -5.61 6.02
N THR A 72 4.37 -4.41 5.43
CA THR A 72 4.03 -3.17 6.16
C THR A 72 2.64 -2.69 5.79
N ASN A 73 1.82 -2.39 6.79
CA ASN A 73 0.53 -1.73 6.56
C ASN A 73 0.73 -0.23 6.41
N TYR A 74 -0.07 0.39 5.55
CA TYR A 74 -0.06 1.82 5.31
C TYR A 74 -1.47 2.41 5.36
N TYR A 75 -1.49 3.73 5.46
CA TYR A 75 -2.63 4.61 5.25
C TYR A 75 -2.25 5.57 4.14
N LEU A 76 -3.09 5.62 3.11
CA LEU A 76 -3.04 6.65 2.09
C LEU A 76 -3.87 7.83 2.60
N HIS A 77 -3.18 8.93 2.86
CA HIS A 77 -3.72 10.15 3.41
C HIS A 77 -3.79 11.22 2.33
N VAL A 78 -4.92 11.92 2.24
CA VAL A 78 -5.11 13.05 1.33
C VAL A 78 -5.59 14.24 2.14
N TYR A 79 -4.80 15.30 2.16
CA TYR A 79 -5.27 16.62 2.58
C TYR A 79 -5.74 17.37 1.34
N ALA A 80 -6.99 17.79 1.34
CA ALA A 80 -7.61 18.57 0.28
C ALA A 80 -8.01 19.94 0.83
N PHE A 81 -7.95 20.96 -0.03
CA PHE A 81 -8.44 22.29 0.28
C PHE A 81 -9.25 22.86 -0.88
N ASP A 82 -10.18 23.73 -0.53
CA ASP A 82 -11.06 24.48 -1.42
C ASP A 82 -10.85 25.99 -1.18
N LEU A 83 -10.95 26.78 -2.26
CA LEU A 83 -10.86 28.24 -2.24
C LEU A 83 -12.21 28.88 -2.65
N GLY A 84 -13.27 28.07 -2.76
CA GLY A 84 -14.65 28.49 -2.87
C GLY A 84 -15.41 27.77 -4.00
N GLY A 85 -16.73 27.68 -3.82
CA GLY A 85 -17.61 26.95 -4.73
C GLY A 85 -17.92 25.57 -4.15
N ILE A 86 -18.24 24.62 -5.03
CA ILE A 86 -18.44 23.23 -4.62
C ILE A 86 -17.11 22.49 -4.73
N ALA A 87 -16.67 21.89 -3.63
CA ALA A 87 -15.43 21.14 -3.53
C ALA A 87 -15.64 19.65 -3.78
N GLY A 88 -14.57 18.95 -4.16
CA GLY A 88 -14.62 17.50 -4.35
C GLY A 88 -13.25 16.87 -4.51
N PHE A 89 -13.12 15.61 -4.09
CA PHE A 89 -11.96 14.76 -4.35
C PHE A 89 -12.36 13.56 -5.19
N LEU A 90 -11.65 13.33 -6.29
CA LEU A 90 -11.84 12.21 -7.20
C LEU A 90 -10.51 11.49 -7.44
N GLY A 91 -10.54 10.16 -7.54
CA GLY A 91 -9.38 9.42 -8.00
C GLY A 91 -9.58 7.92 -8.15
N ASP A 92 -8.59 7.30 -8.78
CA ASP A 92 -8.36 5.87 -8.75
C ASP A 92 -6.91 5.53 -8.38
N PHE A 93 -6.76 4.35 -7.79
CA PHE A 93 -5.56 3.92 -7.12
C PHE A 93 -5.30 2.47 -7.48
N SER A 94 -4.06 2.16 -7.86
CA SER A 94 -3.64 0.81 -8.20
C SER A 94 -2.38 0.40 -7.45
N LEU A 95 -2.32 -0.88 -7.09
CA LEU A 95 -1.17 -1.51 -6.45
C LEU A 95 -0.57 -2.52 -7.42
N SER A 96 0.74 -2.43 -7.64
CA SER A 96 1.45 -3.44 -8.42
C SER A 96 1.61 -4.75 -7.64
N GLY A 97 1.53 -5.87 -8.36
CA GLY A 97 1.64 -7.21 -7.78
C GLY A 97 0.52 -7.51 -6.78
N THR A 98 0.80 -8.39 -5.82
CA THR A 98 -0.19 -8.89 -4.84
C THR A 98 0.28 -8.75 -3.39
N GLY A 99 1.34 -7.98 -3.14
CA GLY A 99 1.92 -7.79 -1.80
C GLY A 99 1.05 -6.96 -0.86
N HIS A 100 0.14 -6.15 -1.39
CA HIS A 100 -0.77 -5.29 -0.64
C HIS A 100 -2.17 -5.30 -1.24
N LYS A 101 -3.16 -4.87 -0.47
CA LYS A 101 -4.55 -4.66 -0.88
C LYS A 101 -5.11 -3.40 -0.23
N PHE A 102 -6.01 -2.71 -0.92
CA PHE A 102 -6.77 -1.59 -0.37
C PHE A 102 -7.85 -2.05 0.62
N ALA A 103 -8.56 -1.09 1.22
CA ALA A 103 -9.64 -1.33 2.17
C ALA A 103 -10.79 -2.17 1.59
N ASN A 104 -11.01 -2.10 0.27
CA ASN A 104 -11.99 -2.92 -0.45
C ASN A 104 -11.52 -4.38 -0.70
N GLY A 105 -10.31 -4.74 -0.25
CA GLY A 105 -9.73 -6.06 -0.43
C GLY A 105 -9.05 -6.33 -1.78
N SER A 106 -9.03 -5.35 -2.68
CA SER A 106 -8.49 -5.46 -4.05
C SER A 106 -7.15 -4.72 -4.21
N THR A 107 -6.50 -4.91 -5.36
CA THR A 107 -5.33 -4.12 -5.81
C THR A 107 -5.72 -2.86 -6.58
N PHE A 108 -7.02 -2.61 -6.74
CA PHE A 108 -7.57 -1.42 -7.35
C PHE A 108 -8.66 -0.82 -6.46
N LEU A 109 -8.67 0.50 -6.32
CA LEU A 109 -9.64 1.26 -5.52
C LEU A 109 -10.00 2.55 -6.26
N THR A 110 -11.25 2.96 -6.21
CA THR A 110 -11.69 4.30 -6.62
C THR A 110 -12.12 5.11 -5.40
N THR A 111 -12.28 6.42 -5.56
CA THR A 111 -12.97 7.23 -4.55
C THR A 111 -14.43 6.79 -4.44
N ASP A 112 -14.86 6.50 -3.22
CA ASP A 112 -16.22 6.09 -2.84
C ASP A 112 -16.46 6.45 -1.37
N THR A 113 -17.68 6.31 -0.85
CA THR A 113 -18.00 6.65 0.55
C THR A 113 -17.88 5.46 1.52
N THR A 114 -17.47 4.28 1.05
CA THR A 114 -17.46 3.03 1.83
C THR A 114 -16.05 2.65 2.30
N ASN A 115 -15.06 2.78 1.42
CA ASN A 115 -13.66 2.39 1.59
C ASN A 115 -12.76 3.58 1.92
N TRP A 116 -13.29 4.79 1.77
CA TRP A 116 -12.67 6.03 2.25
C TRP A 116 -13.35 6.52 3.52
N LYS A 117 -12.57 7.22 4.32
CA LYS A 117 -13.03 7.94 5.51
C LYS A 117 -12.53 9.36 5.43
N GLY A 118 -13.22 10.30 6.06
CA GLY A 118 -12.69 11.65 6.19
C GLY A 118 -13.33 12.52 7.24
N ASN A 119 -12.73 13.69 7.46
CA ASN A 119 -13.19 14.73 8.39
C ASN A 119 -12.60 16.09 7.98
N ASN A 120 -12.86 17.13 8.78
CA ASN A 120 -12.34 18.48 8.56
C ASN A 120 -11.35 18.93 9.65
N THR A 121 -10.89 18.03 10.52
CA THR A 121 -10.10 18.37 11.72
C THR A 121 -8.67 17.81 11.69
N GLY A 122 -8.37 16.86 10.80
CA GLY A 122 -7.04 16.29 10.61
C GLY A 122 -7.02 14.77 10.53
N PHE A 123 -5.86 14.22 10.17
CA PHE A 123 -5.60 12.79 10.36
C PHE A 123 -5.68 12.46 11.86
N ASN A 124 -6.15 11.27 12.22
CA ASN A 124 -6.52 10.86 13.59
C ASN A 124 -7.84 11.44 14.15
N GLY A 125 -8.57 12.26 13.39
CA GLY A 125 -9.86 12.78 13.85
C GLY A 125 -10.96 11.72 13.87
N ALA A 126 -12.08 12.03 14.52
CA ALA A 126 -13.31 11.24 14.37
C ALA A 126 -13.78 11.34 12.92
N TYR A 127 -13.59 10.28 12.15
CA TYR A 127 -14.04 10.23 10.76
C TYR A 127 -15.56 10.20 10.69
N GLY A 128 -16.11 11.08 9.86
CA GLY A 128 -17.54 11.22 9.63
C GLY A 128 -17.99 10.53 8.35
N VAL A 129 -19.27 10.75 8.03
CA VAL A 129 -19.85 10.33 6.75
C VAL A 129 -19.32 11.24 5.65
N LEU A 130 -18.88 10.64 4.55
CA LEU A 130 -18.50 11.36 3.34
C LEU A 130 -19.73 11.64 2.49
N GLN A 131 -19.78 12.83 1.88
CA GLN A 131 -20.73 13.13 0.83
C GLN A 131 -20.31 12.44 -0.47
N ASP A 132 -21.27 11.89 -1.20
CA ASP A 132 -21.13 11.46 -2.59
C ASP A 132 -21.74 12.56 -3.47
N LEU A 133 -20.90 13.18 -4.29
CA LEU A 133 -21.25 14.31 -5.15
C LEU A 133 -21.53 13.86 -6.59
N GLY A 134 -21.42 12.55 -6.86
CA GLY A 134 -21.67 11.94 -8.15
C GLY A 134 -20.43 11.33 -8.80
N PRO A 135 -20.64 10.50 -9.83
CA PRO A 135 -19.55 9.85 -10.56
C PRO A 135 -18.71 10.85 -11.34
N ASP A 136 -17.53 10.42 -11.78
CA ASP A 136 -16.77 11.14 -12.79
C ASP A 136 -17.63 11.45 -14.03
N GLY A 137 -17.51 12.66 -14.58
CA GLY A 137 -18.41 13.17 -15.61
C GLY A 137 -19.55 14.06 -15.11
N VAL A 138 -19.83 14.10 -13.81
CA VAL A 138 -20.91 14.93 -13.25
C VAL A 138 -20.61 16.44 -13.33
N ASN A 139 -21.65 17.27 -13.50
CA ASN A 139 -21.51 18.73 -13.43
C ASN A 139 -21.23 19.17 -11.97
N PRO A 140 -20.36 20.15 -11.71
CA PRO A 140 -19.68 21.03 -12.67
C PRO A 140 -18.37 20.49 -13.25
N TRP A 141 -17.81 19.42 -12.68
CA TRP A 141 -16.44 19.01 -12.95
C TRP A 141 -16.23 18.31 -14.30
N GLY A 142 -17.25 17.63 -14.84
CA GLY A 142 -17.15 16.85 -16.07
C GLY A 142 -16.18 15.68 -15.94
N ASP A 143 -15.84 15.07 -17.08
CA ASP A 143 -15.03 13.83 -17.14
C ASP A 143 -13.55 14.11 -16.89
N ARG A 144 -12.90 13.31 -16.04
CA ARG A 144 -11.47 13.42 -15.73
C ARG A 144 -10.71 12.30 -16.44
N SER A 145 -10.06 12.63 -17.55
CA SER A 145 -9.22 11.66 -18.28
C SER A 145 -8.21 10.99 -17.35
N LEU A 146 -7.93 9.70 -17.57
CA LEU A 146 -7.08 8.84 -16.74
C LEU A 146 -7.70 8.39 -15.41
N ILE A 147 -8.82 9.00 -14.98
CA ILE A 147 -9.56 8.52 -13.83
C ILE A 147 -10.65 7.55 -14.28
N ASN A 148 -10.82 6.45 -13.54
CA ASN A 148 -11.87 5.49 -13.83
C ASN A 148 -13.27 6.12 -13.65
N ASN A 149 -14.16 5.99 -14.65
CA ASN A 149 -15.51 6.55 -14.62
C ASN A 149 -16.42 6.01 -13.49
N SER A 150 -16.02 4.93 -12.80
CA SER A 150 -16.70 4.46 -11.58
C SER A 150 -16.23 5.13 -10.29
N ALA A 151 -15.27 6.05 -10.36
CA ALA A 151 -14.88 6.89 -9.25
C ALA A 151 -15.94 7.97 -8.99
N HIS A 152 -16.13 8.30 -7.72
CA HIS A 152 -17.08 9.32 -7.29
C HIS A 152 -16.36 10.51 -6.66
N TRP A 153 -16.84 11.71 -6.96
CA TRP A 153 -16.44 12.92 -6.26
C TRP A 153 -16.94 12.81 -4.81
N ILE A 154 -16.01 12.81 -3.86
CA ILE A 154 -16.31 12.72 -2.42
C ILE A 154 -15.85 13.95 -1.67
N TRP A 155 -16.57 14.33 -0.62
CA TRP A 155 -16.12 15.39 0.30
C TRP A 155 -16.46 15.08 1.76
N ALA A 156 -15.63 15.59 2.67
CA ALA A 156 -15.88 15.52 4.11
C ALA A 156 -16.49 16.84 4.60
N GLY A 157 -17.56 16.78 5.40
CA GLY A 157 -18.27 17.99 5.82
C GLY A 157 -19.12 18.57 4.68
N ASP A 158 -19.38 19.87 4.69
CA ASP A 158 -20.16 20.56 3.63
C ASP A 158 -19.28 20.96 2.45
N ALA A 159 -19.52 20.36 1.28
CA ALA A 159 -18.76 20.64 0.06
C ALA A 159 -18.86 22.09 -0.44
N ASN A 160 -19.83 22.89 0.01
CA ASN A 160 -19.96 24.29 -0.42
C ASN A 160 -19.33 25.30 0.54
N ASN A 161 -19.02 24.88 1.77
CA ASN A 161 -18.67 25.81 2.87
C ASN A 161 -17.45 25.36 3.68
N ASN A 162 -16.95 24.14 3.49
CA ASN A 162 -15.80 23.63 4.22
C ASN A 162 -14.53 23.63 3.36
N ASP A 163 -13.66 24.59 3.64
CA ASP A 163 -12.43 24.84 2.88
C ASP A 163 -11.37 23.73 2.97
N TYR A 164 -11.50 22.75 3.87
CA TYR A 164 -10.49 21.71 4.07
C TYR A 164 -11.11 20.34 4.37
N ALA A 165 -10.56 19.29 3.78
CA ALA A 165 -10.95 17.92 4.04
C ALA A 165 -9.71 17.01 4.18
N TYR A 166 -9.80 16.06 5.10
CA TYR A 166 -8.77 15.04 5.33
C TYR A 166 -9.37 13.68 5.03
N PHE A 167 -8.85 12.99 4.03
CA PHE A 167 -9.28 11.65 3.64
C PHE A 167 -8.22 10.62 3.97
N THR A 168 -8.67 9.41 4.34
CA THR A 168 -7.81 8.27 4.59
C THR A 168 -8.42 7.00 4.00
N THR A 169 -7.56 6.13 3.47
CA THR A 169 -7.91 4.73 3.22
C THR A 169 -6.76 3.81 3.60
N LYS A 170 -7.08 2.61 4.06
CA LYS A 170 -6.10 1.64 4.53
C LYS A 170 -5.54 0.82 3.35
N ILE A 171 -4.23 0.64 3.35
CA ILE A 171 -3.52 -0.31 2.50
C ILE A 171 -2.94 -1.40 3.41
N SER A 172 -3.45 -2.61 3.30
CA SER A 172 -3.00 -3.73 4.13
C SER A 172 -1.98 -4.57 3.38
N ALA A 173 -0.86 -4.90 4.03
CA ALA A 173 0.04 -5.91 3.52
C ALA A 173 -0.69 -7.26 3.49
N ASN A 174 -0.44 -8.03 2.43
CA ASN A 174 -0.75 -9.45 2.43
C ASN A 174 0.39 -10.17 3.13
N ASN A 175 0.07 -11.14 4.01
CA ASN A 175 1.09 -11.90 4.72
C ASN A 175 2.01 -12.57 3.69
N VAL A 176 3.23 -12.05 3.56
CA VAL A 176 4.29 -12.71 2.81
C VAL A 176 4.81 -13.82 3.73
N PRO A 177 4.81 -15.10 3.31
CA PRO A 177 5.51 -16.13 4.05
C PRO A 177 6.94 -15.66 4.26
N GLU A 178 7.41 -15.65 5.52
CA GLU A 178 8.76 -15.17 5.85
C GLU A 178 9.76 -15.73 4.83
N PRO A 179 10.66 -14.89 4.27
CA PRO A 179 11.64 -15.38 3.32
C PRO A 179 12.35 -16.57 3.97
N GLY A 180 12.49 -17.68 3.22
CA GLY A 180 13.00 -18.97 3.72
C GLY A 180 14.36 -18.91 4.42
N SER A 181 14.99 -17.74 4.51
CA SER A 181 16.07 -17.34 5.42
C SER A 181 15.91 -17.82 6.86
N VAL A 182 14.70 -17.79 7.46
CA VAL A 182 14.49 -18.30 8.83
C VAL A 182 14.61 -19.83 8.87
N ALA A 183 14.03 -20.51 7.88
CA ALA A 183 14.19 -21.95 7.72
C ALA A 183 15.65 -22.34 7.44
N LEU A 184 16.36 -21.57 6.62
CA LEU A 184 17.79 -21.72 6.35
C LEU A 184 18.66 -21.50 7.59
N LEU A 185 18.35 -20.49 8.40
CA LEU A 185 19.06 -20.25 9.66
C LEU A 185 18.83 -21.41 10.63
N GLY A 186 17.59 -21.88 10.76
CA GLY A 186 17.25 -23.04 11.57
C GLY A 186 17.96 -24.32 11.11
N LEU A 187 17.96 -24.59 9.80
CA LEU A 187 18.66 -25.73 9.20
C LEU A 187 20.18 -25.61 9.32
N GLY A 188 20.73 -24.40 9.15
CA GLY A 188 22.15 -24.11 9.31
C GLY A 188 22.62 -24.38 10.74
N LEU A 189 21.87 -23.91 11.74
CA LEU A 189 22.15 -24.16 13.15
C LEU A 189 22.02 -25.64 13.52
N ALA A 190 20.98 -26.32 13.02
CA ALA A 190 20.81 -27.75 13.21
C ALA A 190 21.96 -28.57 12.59
N GLY A 191 22.39 -28.20 11.38
CA GLY A 191 23.53 -28.79 10.70
C GLY A 191 24.84 -28.63 11.51
N VAL A 192 25.10 -27.44 12.04
CA VAL A 192 26.26 -27.19 12.91
C VAL A 192 26.19 -28.02 14.20
N ALA A 193 25.03 -28.09 14.86
CA ALA A 193 24.85 -28.88 16.08
C ALA A 193 25.09 -30.38 15.87
N LEU A 194 24.56 -30.94 14.77
CA LEU A 194 24.78 -32.34 14.38
C LEU A 194 26.24 -32.62 14.04
N SER A 195 26.95 -31.67 13.43
CA SER A 195 28.38 -31.81 13.12
C SER A 195 29.26 -31.85 14.37
N ARG A 196 28.90 -31.11 15.43
CA ARG A 196 29.63 -31.09 16.71
C ARG A 196 29.46 -32.39 17.50
N ARG A 197 28.25 -32.97 17.53
CA ARG A 197 27.99 -34.25 18.22
C ARG A 197 28.81 -35.41 17.65
N ARG A 198 29.09 -35.41 16.35
CA ARG A 198 29.93 -36.44 15.71
C ARG A 198 31.42 -36.34 16.04
N LYS A 199 31.91 -35.18 16.50
CA LYS A 199 33.32 -34.99 16.89
C LYS A 199 33.62 -35.38 18.35
N GLN A 200 32.61 -35.41 19.22
CA GLN A 200 32.79 -35.75 20.64
C GLN A 200 32.59 -37.25 20.96
N GLY A 201 32.04 -38.03 20.03
CA GLY A 201 31.82 -39.48 20.18
C GLY A 201 32.94 -40.35 19.61
N ARG A 202 34.17 -39.85 19.50
CA ARG A 202 35.32 -40.56 18.93
C ARG A 202 36.54 -40.41 19.81
#